data_AF-A0A7J3D572-F1
#
_entry.id   AF-A0A7J3D572-F1
#
_cell.length_a   1.000
_cell.length_b   1.000
_cell.length_c   1.000
_cell.angle_alpha   90.00
_cell.angle_beta   90.00
_cell.angle_gamma   90.00
#
_symmetry.space_group_name_H-M   'P 1'
#
loop_
_entity.id
_entity.type
_entity.pdbx_description
1 polymer ?
#
loop_
_entity_poly.entity_id
_entity_poly.type
_entity_poly.pdbx_seq_one_letter_code
_entity_poly.pdbx_strand_id
1 'polypeptide(L)' 'MNDNRGDFDSNLAPGEGSIKWDEFFDALERYGLKPRICLEVEAYGNYSKLENTKRAIEYLKQMKFYPFFLVRSKSDR' A
#
# COMPACT_ATOMS: atom_id res chain seq x y z
N MET A 1 -4.01 -6.33 -1.78
CA MET A 1 -2.68 -5.99 -1.24
C MET A 1 -2.75 -6.04 0.26
N ASN A 2 -1.80 -6.74 0.84
CA ASN A 2 -1.62 -7.03 2.24
C ASN A 2 -0.13 -7.37 2.44
N ASP A 3 0.33 -7.40 3.68
CA ASP A 3 1.70 -7.81 3.99
C ASP A 3 1.73 -9.22 4.60
N ASN A 4 2.90 -9.83 4.53
CA ASN A 4 3.16 -11.15 5.09
C ASN A 4 4.61 -11.27 5.58
N ARG A 5 4.95 -12.42 6.18
CA ARG A 5 6.30 -12.68 6.70
C ARG A 5 7.02 -13.79 5.93
N GLY A 6 6.78 -13.87 4.62
CA GLY A 6 7.31 -14.93 3.76
C GLY A 6 6.30 -16.05 3.55
N ASP A 7 6.52 -17.20 4.20
CA ASP A 7 5.89 -18.48 3.83
C ASP A 7 4.37 -18.58 4.10
N PHE A 8 3.77 -17.59 4.75
CA PHE A 8 2.36 -17.61 5.12
C PHE A 8 1.66 -16.29 4.82
N ASP A 9 0.52 -16.36 4.12
CA ASP A 9 -0.35 -15.21 3.87
C ASP A 9 -1.03 -14.73 5.16
N SER A 10 -0.43 -13.70 5.76
CA SER A 10 -0.77 -13.24 7.11
C SER A 10 -1.83 -12.14 7.12
N ASN A 11 -2.24 -11.63 5.95
CA ASN A 11 -3.21 -10.55 5.81
C ASN A 11 -2.90 -9.28 6.64
N LEU A 12 -1.61 -9.00 6.83
CA LEU A 12 -1.14 -7.86 7.63
C LEU A 12 -1.36 -6.55 6.88
N ALA A 13 -1.38 -5.44 7.62
CA ALA A 13 -1.29 -4.13 6.98
C ALA A 13 0.10 -3.96 6.32
N PRO A 14 0.19 -3.33 5.12
CA PRO A 14 1.45 -2.97 4.49
C PRO A 14 2.42 -2.27 5.46
N GLY A 15 3.69 -2.70 5.46
CA GLY A 15 4.74 -2.19 6.33
C GLY A 15 4.90 -2.95 7.66
N GLU A 16 4.04 -3.92 7.96
CA GLU A 16 4.14 -4.76 9.17
C GLU A 16 4.76 -6.14 8.92
N GLY A 17 4.92 -6.50 7.66
CA GLY A 17 5.55 -7.74 7.23
C GLY A 17 6.95 -7.51 6.66
N SER A 18 7.32 -8.35 5.71
CA SER A 18 8.63 -8.34 5.06
C SER A 18 8.56 -7.99 3.57
N ILE A 19 7.39 -7.65 3.03
CA ILE A 19 7.29 -7.21 1.64
C ILE A 19 7.99 -5.86 1.47
N LYS A 20 8.85 -5.77 0.44
CA LYS A 20 9.54 -4.55 0.04
C LYS A 20 8.65 -3.68 -0.84
N TRP A 21 7.76 -2.93 -0.21
CA TRP A 21 6.80 -2.09 -0.92
C TRP A 21 7.42 -0.91 -1.66
N ASP A 22 8.56 -0.41 -1.19
CA ASP A 22 9.36 0.61 -1.88
C ASP A 22 9.74 0.15 -3.30
N GLU A 23 10.30 -1.05 -3.45
CA GLU A 23 10.65 -1.61 -4.76
C GLU A 23 9.42 -1.75 -5.68
N PHE A 24 8.26 -2.09 -5.11
CA PHE A 24 6.99 -2.16 -5.86
C PHE A 24 6.51 -0.79 -6.33
N PHE A 25 6.51 0.23 -5.46
CA PHE A 25 6.07 1.58 -5.83
C PHE A 25 7.03 2.23 -6.83
N ASP A 26 8.33 2.04 -6.67
CA ASP A 26 9.36 2.50 -7.62
C ASP A 26 9.15 1.88 -9.01
N ALA A 27 8.78 0.60 -9.07
CA ALA A 27 8.47 -0.06 -10.33
C ALA A 27 7.22 0.55 -10.98
N LEU A 28 6.14 0.79 -10.21
CA LEU A 28 4.94 1.44 -10.74
C LEU A 28 5.24 2.83 -11.31
N GLU A 29 6.06 3.63 -10.62
CA GLU A 29 6.47 4.94 -11.10
C GLU A 29 7.31 4.83 -12.38
N ARG A 30 8.33 3.96 -12.39
CA ARG A 30 9.23 3.75 -13.54
C ARG A 30 8.48 3.39 -14.81
N TYR A 31 7.44 2.58 -14.70
CA TYR A 31 6.62 2.14 -15.84
C TYR A 31 5.38 3.01 -16.07
N GLY A 32 5.19 4.09 -15.30
CA GLY A 32 4.04 5.00 -15.44
C GLY A 32 2.69 4.34 -15.16
N LEU A 33 2.67 3.27 -14.36
CA LEU A 33 1.48 2.48 -14.06
C LEU A 33 0.64 3.13 -12.95
N LYS A 34 -0.69 3.14 -13.12
CA LYS A 34 -1.65 3.65 -12.14
C LYS A 34 -2.74 2.61 -11.84
N PRO A 35 -2.38 1.51 -11.14
CA PRO A 35 -3.32 0.43 -10.90
C PRO A 35 -4.42 0.84 -9.92
N ARG A 36 -5.58 0.20 -10.03
CA ARG A 36 -6.54 0.15 -8.91
C ARG A 36 -6.02 -0.87 -7.90
N ILE A 37 -5.87 -0.46 -6.66
CA ILE A 37 -5.44 -1.35 -5.57
C ILE A 37 -6.64 -1.76 -4.73
N CYS A 38 -6.75 -3.06 -4.47
CA CYS A 38 -7.65 -3.63 -3.46
C CYS A 38 -6.86 -3.87 -2.17
N LEU A 39 -7.41 -3.52 -1.01
CA LEU A 39 -6.82 -3.85 0.29
C LEU A 39 -7.37 -5.20 0.76
N GLU A 40 -6.47 -6.14 1.03
CA GLU A 40 -6.80 -7.52 1.45
C GLU A 40 -6.31 -7.75 2.88
N VAL A 41 -6.72 -6.87 3.79
CA VAL A 41 -6.30 -6.92 5.19
C VAL A 41 -7.40 -7.54 6.04
N GLU A 42 -7.00 -8.31 7.05
CA GLU A 42 -7.91 -8.96 8.01
C GLU A 42 -7.57 -8.56 9.44
N ALA A 43 -8.40 -9.00 10.40
CA ALA A 43 -8.07 -8.87 11.81
C ALA A 43 -6.81 -9.71 12.11
N TYR A 44 -5.82 -9.10 12.77
CA TYR A 44 -4.56 -9.78 13.10
C TYR A 44 -3.97 -9.21 14.40
N GLY A 45 -3.50 -10.11 15.27
CA GLY A 45 -2.99 -9.75 16.59
C GLY A 45 -4.05 -9.02 17.42
N ASN A 46 -3.75 -7.78 17.81
CA ASN A 46 -4.64 -6.94 18.63
C ASN A 46 -5.44 -5.92 17.81
N TYR A 47 -5.45 -6.02 16.47
CA TYR A 47 -6.13 -5.07 15.61
C TYR A 47 -7.31 -5.72 14.90
N SER A 48 -8.44 -5.02 14.91
CA SER A 48 -9.60 -5.35 14.09
C SER A 48 -9.33 -5.11 12.60
N LYS A 49 -10.16 -5.72 11.75
CA LYS A 49 -10.10 -5.49 10.29
C LYS A 49 -10.21 -4.01 9.92
N LEU A 50 -11.06 -3.25 10.63
CA LEU A 50 -11.23 -1.81 10.38
C LEU A 50 -9.96 -1.03 10.75
N GLU A 51 -9.32 -1.36 11.86
CA GLU A 51 -8.06 -0.73 12.27
C GLU A 51 -6.93 -1.05 11.29
N ASN A 52 -6.82 -2.31 10.85
CA ASN A 52 -5.83 -2.68 9.83
C ASN A 52 -6.09 -2.01 8.48
N THR A 53 -7.36 -1.86 8.09
CA THR A 53 -7.74 -1.09 6.89
C THR A 53 -7.28 0.36 7.01
N LYS A 54 -7.50 1.00 8.16
CA LYS A 54 -7.04 2.38 8.41
C LYS A 54 -5.51 2.47 8.34
N ARG A 55 -4.80 1.54 8.97
CA ARG A 55 -3.32 1.49 8.94
C ARG A 55 -2.77 1.34 7.53
N ALA A 56 -3.37 0.45 6.73
CA ALA A 56 -3.00 0.28 5.32
C ALA A 56 -3.18 1.57 4.51
N ILE A 57 -4.29 2.31 4.72
CA ILE A 57 -4.51 3.60 4.07
C ILE A 57 -3.45 4.64 4.50
N GLU A 58 -3.12 4.71 5.78
CA GLU A 58 -2.08 5.63 6.28
C GLU A 58 -0.69 5.29 5.72
N TYR A 59 -0.36 4.00 5.60
CA TYR A 59 0.87 3.57 4.93
C TYR A 59 0.91 4.04 3.47
N LEU A 60 -0.17 3.83 2.71
CA LEU A 60 -0.24 4.28 1.31
C LEU A 60 -0.14 5.80 1.16
N LYS A 61 -0.65 6.58 2.13
CA LYS A 61 -0.45 8.04 2.18
C LYS A 61 1.03 8.40 2.41
N GLN A 62 1.69 7.73 3.35
CA GLN A 62 3.11 7.97 3.66
C GLN A 62 4.01 7.67 2.46
N MET A 63 3.70 6.59 1.74
CA MET A 63 4.40 6.20 0.51
C MET A 63 4.02 7.07 -0.69
N LYS A 64 3.14 8.06 -0.51
CA LYS A 64 2.61 8.92 -1.58
C LYS A 64 2.16 8.04 -2.75
N PHE A 65 1.29 7.07 -2.47
CA PHE A 65 0.69 6.22 -3.49
C PHE A 65 -0.65 6.80 -3.99
N TYR A 66 -1.00 6.62 -5.27
CA TYR A 66 -2.18 7.26 -5.86
C TYR A 66 -3.45 6.57 -5.32
N PRO A 67 -4.53 7.29 -4.94
CA PRO A 67 -4.79 8.72 -5.15
C PRO A 67 -4.40 9.60 -3.95
N PHE A 68 -3.62 9.09 -3.00
CA PHE A 68 -3.29 9.79 -1.76
C PHE A 68 -2.24 10.90 -1.92
N PHE A 69 -1.68 11.07 -3.12
CA PHE A 69 -0.91 12.23 -3.51
C PHE A 69 -1.51 12.89 -4.76
N LEU A 70 -1.50 14.22 -4.77
CA LEU A 70 -1.86 15.00 -5.94
C LEU A 70 -0.77 14.81 -7.00
N VAL A 71 -1.12 14.17 -8.12
CA VAL A 71 -0.37 14.37 -9.36
C VAL A 71 -0.59 15.83 -9.73
N ARG A 72 0.39 16.70 -9.50
CA ARG A 72 0.37 18.04 -10.13
C ARG A 72 0.26 17.77 -11.64
N SER A 73 -0.86 18.14 -12.25
CA SER A 73 -0.97 18.15 -13.70
C SER A 73 0.23 18.92 -14.23
N LYS A 74 0.93 18.36 -15.22
CA LYS A 74 1.88 19.16 -15.98
C LYS A 74 1.06 20.32 -16.55
N SER A 75 1.43 21.55 -16.18
CA SER A 75 0.98 22.73 -16.89
C SER A 75 1.42 22.54 -18.33
N ASP A 76 0.46 22.35 -19.23
CA ASP A 76 0.71 22.46 -20.66
C ASP A 76 1.35 23.84 -20.89
N ARG A 77 2.56 23.83 -21.43
CA ARG A 77 3.25 24.99 -21.97
C ARG A 77 3.32 24.82 -23.48
#